data_AF-A0A7I8JNX0-F1
#
_entry.id   AF-A0A7I8JNX0-F1
#
_cell.length_a   1.000
_cell.length_b   1.000
_cell.length_c   1.000
_cell.angle_alpha   90.00
_cell.angle_beta   90.00
_cell.angle_gamma   90.00
#
_symmetry.space_group_name_H-M   'P 1'
#
loop_
_entity.id
_entity.type
_entity.pdbx_description
1 polymer ?
#
loop_
_entity_poly.entity_id
_entity_poly.type
_entity_poly.pdbx_seq_one_letter_code
_entity_poly.pdbx_strand_id
1 'polypeptide(L)'
;MSPSPSSPSSPSGGDQATAAEEDVAAAGGGCEHAQDSPSGGDGCACDEFRMYAFKVRACTRGRGHDWTSCPFAHAGEKARRRDPRLFRYSGSACQEYRREGSCPRGDACGFAHGVFECWLHPDRYRTMPCRDGRACCRKVCFFAHSPASSAFPVK
;
A
#
# COMPACT_ATOMS: atom_id res chain seq x y z
N MET A 1 48.14 -0.77 27.92
CA MET A 1 47.50 0.42 28.51
C MET A 1 46.58 1.01 27.46
N SER A 2 45.29 0.70 27.57
CA SER A 2 44.25 1.13 26.63
C SER A 2 43.82 2.58 26.90
N PRO A 3 43.49 3.39 25.90
CA PRO A 3 42.65 4.57 26.11
C PRO A 3 41.18 4.28 25.78
N SER A 4 40.32 4.68 26.71
CA SER A 4 38.85 4.59 26.72
C SER A 4 38.19 5.51 25.68
N PRO A 5 36.94 5.21 25.25
CA PRO A 5 36.21 6.02 24.28
C PRO A 5 35.55 7.26 24.90
N SER A 6 35.61 8.38 24.16
CA SER A 6 34.94 9.64 24.47
C SER A 6 33.45 9.59 24.10
N SER A 7 32.59 10.00 25.04
CA SER A 7 31.14 10.16 24.88
C SER A 7 30.77 11.29 23.91
N PRO A 8 29.72 11.14 23.08
CA PRO A 8 29.14 12.26 22.37
C PRO A 8 27.96 12.91 23.13
N SER A 9 27.94 14.24 23.07
CA SER A 9 26.95 15.16 23.62
C SER A 9 25.61 15.10 22.89
N SER A 10 24.52 15.25 23.65
CA SER A 10 23.15 15.44 23.15
C SER A 10 22.98 16.70 22.31
N PRO A 11 22.06 16.69 21.33
CA PRO A 11 21.35 17.91 20.94
C PRO A 11 19.87 17.88 21.38
N SER A 12 19.47 18.98 22.01
CA SER A 12 18.10 19.35 22.34
C SER A 12 17.40 20.01 21.15
N GLY A 13 16.09 19.78 21.02
CA GLY A 13 15.13 20.76 20.51
C GLY A 13 14.80 20.70 19.02
N GLY A 14 13.50 20.56 18.72
CA GLY A 14 12.95 20.82 17.39
C GLY A 14 11.63 20.12 17.10
N ASP A 15 10.58 20.43 17.86
CA ASP A 15 9.21 20.26 17.38
C ASP A 15 9.02 21.05 16.09
N GLN A 16 8.49 20.39 15.05
CA GLN A 16 7.58 20.99 14.06
C GLN A 16 6.99 19.88 13.20
N ALA A 17 5.74 19.54 13.52
CA ALA A 17 4.87 18.76 12.68
C ALA A 17 4.40 19.62 11.50
N THR A 18 4.77 19.26 10.27
CA THR A 18 4.06 19.64 9.04
C THR A 18 4.23 18.54 7.97
N ALA A 19 3.21 18.42 7.11
CA ALA A 19 3.21 17.67 5.85
C ALA A 19 3.23 16.13 5.93
N ALA A 20 2.12 15.55 6.38
CA ALA A 20 1.60 14.39 5.66
C ALA A 20 1.02 14.94 4.35
N GLU A 21 1.77 14.87 3.25
CA GLU A 21 1.31 14.99 1.85
C GLU A 21 2.57 15.03 0.95
N GLU A 22 3.40 13.98 0.90
CA GLU A 22 4.25 13.74 -0.29
C GLU A 22 4.86 12.33 -0.25
N ASP A 23 5.03 11.76 -1.44
CA ASP A 23 5.67 10.47 -1.75
C ASP A 23 4.83 9.17 -1.69
N VAL A 24 3.93 9.00 -2.67
CA VAL A 24 3.72 7.70 -3.35
C VAL A 24 3.48 7.97 -4.84
N ALA A 25 4.56 8.19 -5.58
CA ALA A 25 4.51 8.26 -7.04
C ALA A 25 5.85 7.82 -7.67
N ALA A 26 6.16 6.53 -7.62
CA ALA A 26 7.17 5.96 -8.53
C ALA A 26 7.09 4.43 -8.61
N ALA A 27 6.35 3.92 -9.59
CA ALA A 27 6.66 2.66 -10.26
C ALA A 27 6.16 2.78 -11.70
N GLY A 28 7.10 2.96 -12.64
CA GLY A 28 6.86 3.40 -14.01
C GLY A 28 6.42 2.33 -15.00
N GLY A 29 6.28 2.78 -16.25
CA GLY A 29 6.02 2.00 -17.46
C GLY A 29 4.90 2.63 -18.28
N GLY A 30 5.23 3.33 -19.38
CA GLY A 30 4.28 4.02 -20.25
C GLY A 30 3.24 3.07 -20.87
N CYS A 31 2.05 3.57 -21.13
CA CYS A 31 1.00 2.83 -21.84
C CYS A 31 0.59 3.58 -23.11
N GLU A 32 0.72 2.91 -24.24
CA GLU A 32 0.02 3.27 -25.47
C GLU A 32 -1.50 3.08 -25.26
N HIS A 33 -2.28 3.95 -25.89
CA HIS A 33 -3.74 4.02 -25.74
C HIS A 33 -4.41 2.72 -26.22
N ALA A 34 -4.72 1.82 -25.29
CA ALA A 34 -5.59 0.69 -25.55
C ALA A 34 -7.04 1.06 -25.18
N GLN A 35 -7.87 1.10 -26.21
CA GLN A 35 -9.28 1.44 -26.17
C GLN A 35 -10.08 0.41 -25.37
N ASP A 36 -11.15 0.92 -24.74
CA ASP A 36 -12.15 0.20 -23.96
C ASP A 36 -12.78 -0.98 -24.73
N SER A 37 -12.73 -2.18 -24.15
CA SER A 37 -13.53 -3.34 -24.56
C SER A 37 -13.75 -4.25 -23.34
N PRO A 38 -14.97 -4.33 -22.78
CA PRO A 38 -15.26 -5.19 -21.65
C PRO A 38 -15.77 -6.54 -22.17
N SER A 39 -14.88 -7.49 -22.49
CA SER A 39 -15.27 -8.90 -22.56
C SER A 39 -14.07 -9.84 -22.53
N GLY A 40 -14.02 -10.70 -21.49
CA GLY A 40 -13.36 -12.01 -21.55
C GLY A 40 -11.90 -12.11 -21.11
N GLY A 41 -11.67 -12.33 -19.81
CA GLY A 41 -10.63 -13.26 -19.34
C GLY A 41 -9.31 -12.68 -18.82
N ASP A 42 -9.27 -12.25 -17.56
CA ASP A 42 -8.17 -12.58 -16.64
C ASP A 42 -8.66 -12.38 -15.18
N GLY A 43 -8.82 -13.48 -14.46
CA GLY A 43 -9.39 -13.51 -13.11
C GLY A 43 -8.44 -12.93 -12.06
N CYS A 44 -8.31 -11.60 -12.00
CA CYS A 44 -7.51 -10.91 -10.97
C CYS A 44 -7.79 -9.39 -10.85
N ALA A 45 -8.69 -8.81 -11.66
CA ALA A 45 -8.89 -7.36 -11.73
C ALA A 45 -10.14 -6.83 -11.00
N CYS A 46 -10.79 -7.67 -10.19
CA CYS A 46 -11.97 -7.32 -9.40
C CYS A 46 -11.57 -6.63 -8.08
N ASP A 47 -12.39 -5.69 -7.62
CA ASP A 47 -12.13 -4.91 -6.40
C ASP A 47 -12.04 -5.81 -5.16
N GLU A 48 -12.83 -6.89 -5.11
CA GLU A 48 -12.74 -7.93 -4.07
C GLU A 48 -11.33 -8.52 -3.98
N PHE A 49 -10.73 -8.86 -5.14
CA PHE A 49 -9.37 -9.40 -5.17
C PHE A 49 -8.37 -8.37 -4.65
N ARG A 50 -8.49 -7.11 -5.08
CA ARG A 50 -7.60 -6.03 -4.61
C ARG A 50 -7.71 -5.79 -3.12
N MET A 51 -8.92 -5.86 -2.55
CA MET A 51 -9.14 -5.63 -1.13
C MET A 51 -8.70 -6.81 -0.26
N TYR A 52 -8.98 -8.06 -0.65
CA TYR A 52 -8.84 -9.20 0.25
C TYR A 52 -7.77 -10.25 -0.15
N ALA A 53 -7.20 -10.17 -1.34
CA ALA A 53 -6.24 -11.17 -1.82
C ALA A 53 -4.90 -10.58 -2.29
N PHE A 54 -4.91 -9.39 -2.91
CA PHE A 54 -3.73 -8.72 -3.44
C PHE A 54 -2.72 -8.45 -2.31
N LYS A 55 -1.53 -9.04 -2.44
CA LYS A 55 -0.42 -9.03 -1.47
C LYS A 55 -0.80 -9.56 -0.07
N VAL A 56 -1.90 -10.28 0.04
CA VAL A 56 -2.33 -10.99 1.26
C VAL A 56 -1.92 -12.45 1.16
N ARG A 57 -2.36 -13.13 0.10
CA ARG A 57 -2.07 -14.56 -0.12
C ARG A 57 -0.62 -14.74 -0.56
N ALA A 58 0.07 -15.72 0.02
CA ALA A 58 1.46 -16.04 -0.37
C ALA A 58 1.56 -16.52 -1.83
N CYS A 59 2.63 -16.13 -2.52
CA CYS A 59 2.90 -16.58 -3.88
C CYS A 59 3.36 -18.05 -3.88
N THR A 60 2.73 -18.88 -4.72
CA THR A 60 3.03 -20.31 -4.84
C THR A 60 3.83 -20.65 -6.11
N ARG A 61 4.25 -19.64 -6.89
CA ARG A 61 5.04 -19.86 -8.11
C ARG A 61 6.39 -20.46 -7.75
N GLY A 62 6.70 -21.64 -8.31
CA GLY A 62 7.95 -22.35 -8.06
C GLY A 62 9.18 -21.81 -8.82
N ARG A 63 9.01 -20.89 -9.78
CA ARG A 63 10.12 -20.24 -10.51
C ARG A 63 10.28 -18.77 -10.10
N GLY A 64 11.51 -18.28 -10.18
CA GLY A 64 11.83 -16.86 -9.99
C GLY A 64 11.06 -16.00 -10.99
N HIS A 65 10.47 -14.91 -10.49
CA HIS A 65 9.73 -13.93 -11.27
C HIS A 65 9.84 -12.57 -10.58
N ASP A 66 9.42 -11.51 -11.27
CA ASP A 66 9.35 -10.19 -10.66
C ASP A 66 8.26 -10.17 -9.58
N TRP A 67 8.69 -10.19 -8.33
CA TRP A 67 7.83 -10.17 -7.15
C TRP A 67 7.15 -8.81 -6.95
N THR A 68 7.69 -7.73 -7.51
CA THR A 68 7.09 -6.40 -7.40
C THR A 68 5.81 -6.29 -8.24
N SER A 69 5.78 -6.96 -9.39
CA SER A 69 4.58 -7.09 -10.24
C SER A 69 3.68 -8.26 -9.85
N CYS A 70 4.13 -9.18 -9.00
CA CYS A 70 3.32 -10.32 -8.56
C CYS A 70 2.16 -9.87 -7.65
N PRO A 71 0.91 -10.27 -7.88
CA PRO A 71 -0.21 -9.87 -7.02
C PRO A 71 -0.25 -10.61 -5.68
N PHE A 72 0.64 -11.58 -5.46
CA PHE A 72 0.72 -12.39 -4.25
C PHE A 72 1.91 -11.97 -3.39
N ALA A 73 1.84 -12.28 -2.09
CA ALA A 73 2.81 -11.92 -1.08
C ALA A 73 4.09 -12.78 -1.17
N HIS A 74 5.24 -12.13 -1.05
CA HIS A 74 6.56 -12.73 -0.92
C HIS A 74 7.15 -12.45 0.47
N ALA A 75 8.05 -13.31 0.95
CA ALA A 75 8.70 -13.12 2.24
C ALA A 75 9.55 -11.84 2.24
N GLY A 76 9.41 -11.02 3.28
CA GLY A 76 10.17 -9.78 3.45
C GLY A 76 9.73 -8.61 2.57
N GLU A 77 8.70 -8.77 1.72
CA GLU A 77 8.26 -7.65 0.89
C GLU A 77 7.48 -6.59 1.67
N LYS A 78 7.75 -5.31 1.38
CA LYS A 78 7.04 -4.18 2.01
C LYS A 78 5.57 -4.08 1.60
N ALA A 79 5.18 -4.68 0.47
CA ALA A 79 3.80 -4.63 -0.01
C ALA A 79 2.90 -5.70 0.61
N ARG A 80 3.44 -6.64 1.40
CA ARG A 80 2.66 -7.68 2.10
C ARG A 80 1.62 -7.03 3.01
N ARG A 81 0.42 -7.60 3.01
CA ARG A 81 -0.73 -7.14 3.78
C ARG A 81 -1.29 -8.24 4.67
N ARG A 82 -1.87 -7.84 5.79
CA ARG A 82 -2.74 -8.67 6.61
C ARG A 82 -4.14 -8.73 5.99
N ASP A 83 -4.75 -9.91 5.97
CA ASP A 83 -6.13 -10.08 5.48
C ASP A 83 -7.10 -9.31 6.40
N PRO A 84 -7.84 -8.29 5.90
CA PRO A 84 -8.80 -7.54 6.71
C PRO A 84 -9.91 -8.40 7.33
N ARG A 85 -10.14 -9.62 6.81
CA ARG A 85 -11.13 -10.56 7.35
C ARG A 85 -10.62 -11.36 8.53
N LEU A 86 -9.30 -11.49 8.66
CA LEU A 86 -8.65 -12.22 9.76
C LEU A 86 -8.08 -11.28 10.82
N PHE A 87 -7.63 -10.09 10.42
CA PHE A 87 -7.01 -9.10 11.29
C PHE A 87 -7.82 -7.82 11.28
N ARG A 88 -8.24 -7.37 12.46
CA ARG A 88 -8.94 -6.08 12.61
C ARG A 88 -7.94 -4.94 12.69
N TYR A 89 -7.82 -4.19 11.62
CA TYR A 89 -7.06 -2.93 11.58
C TYR A 89 -7.84 -1.89 10.77
N SER A 90 -7.50 -0.62 10.98
CA SER A 90 -8.06 0.48 10.21
C SER A 90 -7.15 0.85 9.04
N GLY A 91 -7.71 1.49 8.01
CA GLY A 91 -6.93 2.07 6.91
C GLY A 91 -6.03 3.26 7.31
N SER A 92 -5.98 3.61 8.59
CA SER A 92 -5.10 4.65 9.15
C SER A 92 -3.71 4.09 9.45
N ALA A 93 -2.66 4.82 9.08
CA ALA A 93 -1.29 4.35 9.23
C ALA A 93 -0.84 4.26 10.69
N CYS A 94 -0.13 3.19 11.03
CA CYS A 94 0.53 3.04 12.32
C CYS A 94 1.77 3.94 12.40
N GLN A 95 1.84 4.80 13.42
CA GLN A 95 2.97 5.71 13.63
C GLN A 95 4.27 4.95 13.93
N GLU A 96 4.20 3.93 14.80
CA GLU A 96 5.35 3.09 15.17
C GLU A 96 5.94 2.39 13.93
N TYR A 97 5.08 1.70 13.17
CA TYR A 97 5.51 1.02 11.94
C TYR A 97 6.06 2.00 10.91
N ARG A 98 5.47 3.19 10.80
CA ARG A 98 5.95 4.23 9.88
C ARG A 98 7.34 4.74 10.25
N ARG A 99 7.63 4.87 11.55
CA ARG A 99 8.89 5.42 12.05
C ARG A 99 10.02 4.40 12.05
N GLU A 100 9.74 3.18 12.50
CA GLU A 100 10.74 2.14 12.76
C GLU A 100 10.75 1.04 11.69
N GLY A 101 9.72 0.97 10.82
CA GLY A 101 9.53 -0.16 9.90
C GLY A 101 9.08 -1.46 10.58
N SER A 102 8.89 -1.42 11.90
CA SER A 102 8.37 -2.52 12.71
C SER A 102 7.40 -1.98 13.76
N CYS A 103 6.45 -2.81 14.20
CA CYS A 103 5.52 -2.45 15.24
C CYS A 103 5.56 -3.52 16.34
N PRO A 104 5.71 -3.15 17.63
CA PRO A 104 5.76 -4.11 18.72
C PRO A 104 4.44 -4.88 18.90
N ARG A 105 3.31 -4.33 18.39
CA ARG A 105 2.01 -5.01 18.39
C ARG A 105 1.88 -6.09 17.30
N GLY A 106 2.81 -6.13 16.34
CA GLY A 106 2.77 -7.08 15.23
C GLY A 106 1.41 -7.14 14.53
N ASP A 107 0.93 -8.34 14.25
CA ASP A 107 -0.34 -8.54 13.55
C ASP A 107 -1.57 -8.09 14.35
N ALA A 108 -1.46 -7.95 15.68
CA ALA A 108 -2.52 -7.45 16.54
C ALA A 108 -2.67 -5.91 16.51
N CYS A 109 -1.80 -5.19 15.77
CA CYS A 109 -1.92 -3.75 15.63
C CYS A 109 -3.19 -3.35 14.87
N GLY A 110 -4.03 -2.51 15.49
CA GLY A 110 -5.27 -1.99 14.90
C GLY A 110 -5.10 -0.92 13.81
N PHE A 111 -3.88 -0.67 13.36
CA PHE A 111 -3.54 0.33 12.35
C PHE A 111 -2.75 -0.30 11.21
N ALA A 112 -2.84 0.30 10.01
CA ALA A 112 -2.18 -0.19 8.82
C ALA A 112 -0.64 -0.06 8.88
N HIS A 113 0.05 -1.12 8.49
CA HIS A 113 1.50 -1.28 8.43
C HIS A 113 2.02 -1.09 7.00
N GLY A 114 1.75 0.10 6.44
CA GLY A 114 2.25 0.51 5.13
C GLY A 114 1.16 0.98 4.17
N VAL A 115 1.60 1.49 3.03
CA VAL A 115 0.75 2.11 1.99
C VAL A 115 -0.32 1.15 1.49
N PHE A 116 0.05 -0.10 1.24
CA PHE A 116 -0.87 -1.10 0.70
C PHE A 116 -1.98 -1.48 1.69
N GLU A 117 -1.66 -1.64 2.98
CA GLU A 117 -2.69 -1.84 4.00
C GLU A 117 -3.58 -0.61 4.18
N CYS A 118 -3.02 0.60 4.09
CA CYS A 118 -3.80 1.83 4.22
C CYS A 118 -4.82 1.98 3.07
N TRP A 119 -4.36 1.81 1.83
CA TRP A 119 -5.10 2.24 0.65
C TRP A 119 -5.89 1.15 -0.05
N LEU A 120 -5.57 -0.12 0.19
CA LEU A 120 -6.38 -1.26 -0.23
C LEU A 120 -7.30 -1.77 0.89
N HIS A 121 -7.36 -1.07 2.03
CA HIS A 121 -8.34 -1.36 3.07
C HIS A 121 -9.77 -1.18 2.52
N PRO A 122 -10.73 -2.08 2.83
CA PRO A 122 -12.11 -1.96 2.36
C PRO A 122 -12.74 -0.58 2.59
N ASP A 123 -12.49 0.03 3.76
CA ASP A 123 -13.03 1.36 4.09
C ASP A 123 -12.36 2.53 3.36
N ARG A 124 -11.27 2.31 2.61
CA ARG A 124 -10.50 3.37 1.92
C ARG A 124 -10.31 3.15 0.44
N TYR A 125 -10.47 1.92 -0.03
CA TYR A 125 -10.28 1.59 -1.43
C TYR A 125 -11.32 2.29 -2.31
N ARG A 126 -10.86 3.08 -3.28
CA ARG A 126 -11.70 3.85 -4.22
C ARG A 126 -12.71 4.79 -3.57
N THR A 127 -12.43 5.28 -2.36
CA THR A 127 -13.27 6.28 -1.69
C THR A 127 -12.96 7.70 -2.14
N MET A 128 -11.78 7.91 -2.74
CA MET A 128 -11.38 9.19 -3.33
C MET A 128 -11.14 9.07 -4.83
N PRO A 129 -11.41 10.13 -5.61
CA PRO A 129 -11.15 10.14 -7.04
C PRO A 129 -9.64 10.15 -7.31
N CYS A 130 -9.25 9.44 -8.37
CA CYS A 130 -7.88 9.50 -8.88
C CYS A 130 -7.65 10.83 -9.57
N ARG A 131 -6.53 11.50 -9.25
CA ARG A 131 -6.13 12.75 -9.90
C ARG A 131 -6.00 12.64 -11.42
N ASP A 132 -5.53 11.49 -11.89
CA ASP A 132 -5.32 11.22 -13.32
C ASP A 132 -6.59 10.62 -13.98
N GLY A 133 -7.64 10.33 -13.18
CA GLY A 133 -8.92 9.82 -13.65
C GLY A 133 -8.78 8.61 -14.58
N ARG A 134 -9.48 8.66 -15.72
CA ARG A 134 -9.42 7.61 -16.75
C ARG A 134 -8.08 7.51 -17.48
N ALA A 135 -7.24 8.54 -17.41
CA ALA A 135 -5.90 8.53 -18.01
C ALA A 135 -4.83 7.91 -17.08
N CYS A 136 -5.20 7.51 -15.85
CA CYS A 136 -4.28 6.89 -14.91
C CYS A 136 -3.75 5.55 -15.45
N CYS A 137 -2.43 5.49 -15.63
CA CYS A 137 -1.71 4.31 -16.13
C CYS A 137 -1.12 3.42 -15.03
N ARG A 138 -1.38 3.71 -13.74
CA ARG A 138 -0.85 2.91 -12.63
C ARG A 138 -1.44 1.50 -12.67
N LYS A 139 -0.58 0.48 -12.74
CA LYS A 139 -0.96 -0.95 -12.67
C LYS A 139 -1.82 -1.26 -11.45
N VAL A 140 -1.50 -0.60 -10.32
CA VAL A 140 -2.28 -0.65 -9.08
C VAL A 140 -2.60 0.77 -8.69
N CYS A 141 -3.83 1.21 -8.96
CA CYS A 141 -4.37 2.47 -8.45
C CYS A 141 -5.33 2.18 -7.29
N PHE A 142 -5.19 2.98 -6.22
CA PHE A 142 -6.01 2.89 -5.02
C PHE A 142 -7.30 3.72 -5.09
N PHE A 143 -7.36 4.63 -6.07
CA PHE A 143 -8.38 5.66 -6.20
C PHE A 143 -9.36 5.34 -7.33
N ALA A 144 -10.54 5.95 -7.30
CA ALA A 144 -11.58 5.75 -8.30
C ALA A 144 -11.25 6.49 -9.62
N HIS A 145 -11.29 5.81 -10.77
CA HIS A 145 -11.05 6.44 -12.09
C HIS A 145 -12.33 7.04 -12.70
N SER A 146 -13.49 6.73 -12.12
CA SER A 146 -14.78 7.28 -12.49
C SER A 146 -15.73 7.30 -11.29
N PRO A 147 -16.78 8.14 -11.30
CA PRO A 147 -17.81 8.15 -10.25
C PRO A 147 -18.55 6.81 -10.09
N ALA A 148 -18.66 6.02 -11.16
CA ALA A 148 -19.25 4.69 -11.09
C ALA A 148 -18.35 3.68 -10.36
N SER A 149 -17.04 3.94 -10.33
CA SER A 149 -16.06 3.11 -9.62
C SER A 149 -15.77 3.60 -8.20
N SER A 150 -16.37 4.71 -7.74
CA SER A 150 -16.18 5.18 -6.37
C SER A 150 -17.05 4.37 -5.40
N ALA A 151 -16.46 4.00 -4.26
CA ALA A 151 -17.16 3.26 -3.21
C ALA A 151 -18.24 4.10 -2.49
N PHE A 152 -18.24 5.42 -2.70
CA PHE A 152 -19.27 6.34 -2.21
C PHE A 152 -19.85 7.18 -3.35
N PRO A 153 -21.13 7.57 -3.28
CA PRO A 153 -21.69 8.55 -4.21
C PRO A 153 -20.98 9.89 -4.00
N VAL A 154 -20.40 10.42 -5.08
CA VAL A 154 -19.92 11.81 -5.13
C VAL A 154 -21.11 12.73 -4.83
N LYS A 155 -21.00 13.50 -3.74
CA LYS A 155 -21.97 14.53 -3.37
C LYS A 155 -21.81 15.76 -4.25
#